data_AF-A0A9P5UUD8-F1
#
_entry.id   AF-A0A9P5UUD8-F1
#
_cell.length_a   1.000
_cell.length_b   1.000
_cell.length_c   1.000
_cell.angle_alpha   90.00
_cell.angle_beta   90.00
_cell.angle_gamma   90.00
#
_symmetry.space_group_name_H-M   'P 1'
#
loop_
_entity.id
_entity.type
_entity.pdbx_description
1 polymer ?
#
loop_
_entity_poly.entity_id
_entity_poly.type
_entity_poly.pdbx_seq_one_letter_code
_entity_poly.pdbx_strand_id
1 'polypeptide(L)'
;MCGIFAYLNYLTAVDRQTIADILTNGLKRLEYRGYDSAGLAIDGDGEKEVLIYKEVGKVAALQKLIQEQSTIDWQKTFTSHCGMAHTRWATHGQPSRINSHPHRSDPKNEFTVVHNGIITNYRELRLVLEKKGYAFESETDTEAIAKLAKYIWDSQKGNKQLTFTDLVKGVVKELEGAFAMILKSVHFPNEVVATRRGSPLLIGVKTPKKLKVDFVD
;
A
#
# COMPACT_ATOMS: atom_id res chain seq x y z
N MET A 1 16.93 -3.92 4.50
CA MET A 1 16.18 -2.69 4.13
C MET A 1 15.00 -3.14 3.28
N CYS A 2 13.77 -2.74 3.54
CA CYS A 2 12.63 -3.28 2.77
C CYS A 2 12.56 -2.77 1.31
N GLY A 3 11.67 -3.34 0.49
CA GLY A 3 11.41 -2.91 -0.89
C GLY A 3 9.95 -2.51 -1.11
N ILE A 4 9.71 -1.32 -1.68
CA ILE A 4 8.40 -0.86 -2.15
C ILE A 4 8.38 -0.87 -3.67
N PHE A 5 7.31 -1.40 -4.26
CA PHE A 5 7.03 -1.28 -5.68
C PHE A 5 5.54 -1.03 -5.90
N ALA A 6 5.20 -0.17 -6.86
CA ALA A 6 3.83 0.06 -7.27
C ALA A 6 3.76 0.17 -8.79
N TYR A 7 2.63 -0.26 -9.35
CA TYR A 7 2.35 -0.18 -10.77
C TYR A 7 0.98 0.47 -10.97
N LEU A 8 0.95 1.51 -11.79
CA LEU A 8 -0.25 2.25 -12.14
C LEU A 8 -0.36 2.25 -13.66
N ASN A 9 -1.44 1.70 -14.19
CA ASN A 9 -1.87 1.93 -15.56
C ASN A 9 -3.00 2.96 -15.55
N TYR A 10 -2.93 3.92 -16.47
CA TYR A 10 -3.92 4.99 -16.59
C TYR A 10 -4.31 5.16 -18.05
N LEU A 11 -5.61 5.00 -18.35
CA LEU A 11 -6.14 4.98 -19.71
C LEU A 11 -5.38 4.00 -20.64
N THR A 12 -4.92 2.90 -20.05
CA THR A 12 -4.22 1.80 -20.71
C THR A 12 -4.78 0.51 -20.14
N ALA A 13 -5.55 -0.21 -20.95
CA ALA A 13 -6.18 -1.46 -20.54
C ALA A 13 -5.12 -2.52 -20.23
N VAL A 14 -5.15 -3.07 -19.03
CA VAL A 14 -4.29 -4.17 -18.58
C VAL A 14 -5.13 -5.15 -17.78
N ASP A 15 -4.97 -6.44 -18.01
CA ASP A 15 -5.63 -7.49 -17.24
C ASP A 15 -4.97 -7.70 -15.86
N ARG A 16 -5.75 -8.27 -14.93
CA ARG A 16 -5.33 -8.49 -13.54
C ARG A 16 -4.08 -9.35 -13.43
N GLN A 17 -3.97 -10.42 -14.23
CA GLN A 17 -2.81 -11.31 -14.23
C GLN A 17 -1.53 -10.53 -14.56
N THR A 18 -1.57 -9.75 -15.64
CA THR A 18 -0.44 -8.91 -16.07
C THR A 18 -0.05 -7.89 -14.99
N ILE A 19 -1.02 -7.28 -14.30
CA ILE A 19 -0.75 -6.38 -13.17
C ILE A 19 -0.03 -7.12 -12.04
N ALA A 20 -0.53 -8.29 -11.63
CA ALA A 20 0.09 -9.10 -10.57
C ALA A 20 1.51 -9.56 -10.94
N ASP A 21 1.74 -9.94 -12.20
CA ASP A 21 3.06 -10.33 -12.69
C ASP A 21 4.04 -9.14 -12.72
N ILE A 22 3.59 -7.94 -13.11
CA ILE A 22 4.42 -6.72 -13.05
C ILE A 22 4.82 -6.42 -11.60
N LEU A 23 3.87 -6.49 -10.66
CA LEU A 23 4.14 -6.24 -9.25
C LEU A 23 5.14 -7.25 -8.66
N THR A 24 4.91 -8.54 -8.88
CA THR A 24 5.80 -9.60 -8.36
C THR A 24 7.18 -9.56 -9.01
N ASN A 25 7.29 -9.25 -10.31
CA ASN A 25 8.58 -9.05 -10.97
C ASN A 25 9.31 -7.79 -10.46
N GLY A 26 8.56 -6.73 -10.12
CA GLY A 26 9.11 -5.57 -9.40
C GLY A 26 9.70 -5.96 -8.05
N LEU A 27 9.00 -6.79 -7.28
CA LEU A 27 9.51 -7.29 -6.00
C LEU A 27 10.76 -8.18 -6.14
N LYS A 28 10.84 -9.04 -7.17
CA LYS A 28 12.05 -9.85 -7.42
C LYS A 28 13.29 -8.99 -7.59
N ARG A 29 13.17 -7.81 -8.19
CA ARG A 29 14.27 -6.83 -8.33
C ARG A 29 14.66 -6.17 -7.01
N LEU A 30 13.82 -6.24 -5.99
CA LEU A 30 14.03 -5.64 -4.67
C LEU A 30 14.29 -6.67 -3.56
N GLU A 31 14.18 -7.96 -3.86
CA GLU A 31 14.31 -9.07 -2.89
C GLU A 31 15.67 -9.09 -2.18
N TYR A 32 16.74 -8.63 -2.85
CA TYR A 32 18.07 -8.49 -2.23
C TYR A 32 18.10 -7.55 -1.02
N ARG A 33 17.09 -6.68 -0.86
CA ARG A 33 17.00 -5.76 0.27
C ARG A 33 16.25 -6.38 1.46
N GLY A 34 15.28 -7.25 1.21
CA GLY A 34 14.45 -7.92 2.22
C GLY A 34 13.67 -9.11 1.65
N TYR A 35 13.59 -10.20 2.43
CA TYR A 35 13.10 -11.50 1.95
C TYR A 35 12.41 -12.33 3.07
N ASP A 36 12.13 -11.74 4.23
CA ASP A 36 11.45 -12.47 5.32
C ASP A 36 9.98 -12.70 4.98
N SER A 37 9.39 -11.82 4.18
CA SER A 37 8.02 -11.91 3.67
C SER A 37 7.77 -10.94 2.54
N ALA A 38 6.71 -11.17 1.78
CA ALA A 38 6.27 -10.29 0.70
C ALA A 38 4.74 -10.22 0.64
N GLY A 39 4.22 -9.16 0.02
CA GLY A 39 2.79 -9.06 -0.27
C GLY A 39 2.45 -8.00 -1.30
N LEU A 40 1.21 -8.01 -1.76
CA LEU A 40 0.66 -7.01 -2.68
C LEU A 40 -0.83 -6.75 -2.43
N ALA A 41 -1.30 -5.60 -2.93
CA ALA A 41 -2.69 -5.21 -2.97
C ALA A 41 -3.09 -4.75 -4.38
N ILE A 42 -4.23 -5.24 -4.86
CA ILE A 42 -4.83 -4.92 -6.17
C ILE A 42 -6.36 -4.85 -6.04
N ASP A 43 -7.04 -4.21 -7.00
CA ASP A 43 -8.50 -4.16 -7.04
C ASP A 43 -9.14 -5.54 -7.29
N GLY A 44 -10.22 -5.80 -6.55
CA GLY A 44 -11.05 -7.00 -6.64
C GLY A 44 -12.11 -6.94 -7.73
N ASP A 45 -13.08 -7.85 -7.62
CA ASP A 45 -14.17 -7.98 -8.59
C ASP A 45 -15.24 -6.92 -8.36
N GLY A 46 -15.47 -6.53 -7.10
CA GLY A 46 -16.31 -5.39 -6.74
C GLY A 46 -15.63 -4.02 -6.94
N GLU A 47 -16.43 -2.98 -7.13
CA GLU A 47 -15.97 -1.59 -7.34
C GLU A 47 -15.16 -1.04 -6.15
N LYS A 48 -15.49 -1.47 -4.92
CA LYS A 48 -14.83 -1.05 -3.68
C LYS A 48 -14.13 -2.21 -2.99
N GLU A 49 -13.64 -3.17 -3.76
CA GLU A 49 -12.96 -4.34 -3.25
C GLU A 49 -11.46 -4.24 -3.48
N VAL A 50 -10.68 -4.55 -2.44
CA VAL A 50 -9.22 -4.68 -2.53
C VAL A 50 -8.84 -6.08 -2.10
N LEU A 51 -8.13 -6.79 -2.97
CA LEU A 51 -7.53 -8.07 -2.67
C LEU A 51 -6.13 -7.83 -2.11
N ILE A 52 -5.81 -8.52 -1.01
CA ILE A 52 -4.49 -8.47 -0.37
C ILE A 52 -3.93 -9.90 -0.31
N TYR A 53 -2.77 -10.11 -0.91
CA TYR A 53 -2.03 -11.37 -0.83
C TYR A 53 -0.74 -11.15 -0.10
N LYS A 54 -0.47 -11.97 0.92
CA LYS A 54 0.70 -11.86 1.78
C LYS A 54 1.23 -13.25 2.07
N GLU A 55 2.55 -13.42 1.96
CA GLU A 55 3.20 -14.69 2.25
C GLU A 55 4.54 -14.49 2.98
N VAL A 56 4.88 -15.45 3.85
CA VAL A 56 6.19 -15.52 4.51
C VAL A 56 7.22 -16.11 3.57
N GLY A 57 8.45 -15.60 3.64
CA GLY A 57 9.57 -16.00 2.80
C GLY A 57 9.71 -15.18 1.52
N LYS A 58 10.35 -15.79 0.53
CA LYS A 58 10.74 -15.16 -0.73
C LYS A 58 9.53 -14.83 -1.62
N VAL A 59 9.73 -13.91 -2.57
CA VAL A 59 8.71 -13.48 -3.55
C VAL A 59 8.14 -14.65 -4.36
N ALA A 60 8.92 -15.72 -4.57
CA ALA A 60 8.45 -16.94 -5.21
C ALA A 60 7.28 -17.61 -4.47
N ALA A 61 7.25 -17.55 -3.14
CA ALA A 61 6.14 -18.09 -2.34
C ALA A 61 4.86 -17.26 -2.53
N LEU A 62 4.98 -15.93 -2.55
CA LEU A 62 3.87 -15.02 -2.88
C LEU A 62 3.34 -15.28 -4.29
N GLN A 63 4.22 -15.46 -5.28
CA GLN A 63 3.81 -15.73 -6.65
C GLN A 63 3.02 -17.05 -6.75
N LYS A 64 3.48 -18.09 -6.06
CA LYS A 64 2.77 -19.37 -5.99
C LYS A 64 1.37 -19.20 -5.36
N LEU A 65 1.28 -18.50 -4.22
CA LEU A 65 -0.01 -18.20 -3.56
C LEU A 65 -1.01 -17.54 -4.50
N ILE A 66 -0.55 -16.58 -5.31
CA ILE A 66 -1.38 -15.86 -6.30
C ILE A 66 -1.85 -16.80 -7.41
N GLN A 67 -0.97 -17.64 -7.95
CA GLN A 67 -1.29 -18.61 -9.01
C GLN A 67 -2.29 -19.68 -8.56
N GLU A 68 -2.34 -19.99 -7.26
CA GLU A 68 -3.26 -20.96 -6.69
C GLU A 68 -4.67 -20.39 -6.44
N GLN A 69 -4.92 -19.09 -6.70
CA GLN A 69 -6.24 -18.49 -6.52
C GLN A 69 -7.17 -18.79 -7.71
N SER A 70 -8.07 -19.76 -7.53
CA SER A 70 -9.00 -20.19 -8.58
C SER A 70 -10.33 -19.42 -8.61
N THR A 71 -10.67 -18.67 -7.57
CA THR A 71 -11.97 -17.96 -7.45
C THR A 71 -11.94 -16.53 -8.00
N ILE A 72 -10.79 -16.07 -8.49
CA ILE A 72 -10.57 -14.69 -8.94
C ILE A 72 -10.55 -14.65 -10.46
N ASP A 73 -11.25 -13.69 -11.05
CA ASP A 73 -11.17 -13.45 -12.50
C ASP A 73 -9.83 -12.78 -12.87
N TRP A 74 -8.82 -13.57 -13.16
CA TRP A 74 -7.50 -13.06 -13.56
C TRP A 74 -7.48 -12.37 -14.93
N GLN A 75 -8.55 -12.52 -15.74
CA GLN A 75 -8.69 -11.87 -17.06
C GLN A 75 -9.44 -10.54 -16.99
N LYS A 76 -10.01 -10.19 -15.82
CA LYS A 76 -10.65 -8.89 -15.61
C LYS A 76 -9.69 -7.77 -15.99
N THR A 77 -10.13 -6.92 -16.91
CA THR A 77 -9.34 -5.84 -17.47
C THR A 77 -9.67 -4.51 -16.81
N PHE A 78 -8.63 -3.74 -16.51
CA PHE A 78 -8.74 -2.41 -15.91
C PHE A 78 -8.21 -1.37 -16.87
N THR A 79 -9.05 -0.39 -17.24
CA THR A 79 -8.60 0.76 -18.06
C THR A 79 -7.65 1.67 -17.28
N SER A 80 -7.93 1.84 -16.00
CA SER A 80 -7.04 2.46 -15.01
C SER A 80 -7.03 1.58 -13.77
N HIS A 81 -5.88 1.44 -13.12
CA HIS A 81 -5.71 0.67 -11.89
C HIS A 81 -4.47 1.12 -11.13
N CYS A 82 -4.48 0.90 -9.83
CA CYS A 82 -3.36 1.14 -8.94
C CYS A 82 -3.04 -0.10 -8.09
N GLY A 83 -1.89 -0.72 -8.33
CA GLY A 83 -1.39 -1.83 -7.55
C GLY A 83 -0.15 -1.46 -6.75
N MET A 84 0.02 -2.04 -5.57
CA MET A 84 1.24 -1.90 -4.76
C MET A 84 1.69 -3.22 -4.18
N ALA A 85 2.99 -3.32 -3.94
CA ALA A 85 3.66 -4.52 -3.48
C ALA A 85 4.83 -4.16 -2.57
N HIS A 86 5.19 -5.10 -1.69
CA HIS A 86 6.25 -4.90 -0.71
C HIS A 86 7.04 -6.18 -0.45
N THR A 87 8.35 -6.04 -0.25
CA THR A 87 9.19 -7.03 0.41
C THR A 87 9.66 -6.50 1.76
N ARG A 88 9.56 -7.34 2.79
CA ARG A 88 9.81 -6.94 4.17
C ARG A 88 11.06 -7.62 4.72
N TRP A 89 11.85 -6.80 5.42
CA TRP A 89 12.84 -7.22 6.40
C TRP A 89 12.28 -6.84 7.77
N ALA A 90 11.98 -7.82 8.62
CA ALA A 90 11.24 -7.56 9.86
C ALA A 90 12.07 -6.76 10.88
N THR A 91 11.52 -5.65 11.37
CA THR A 91 12.10 -4.84 12.46
C THR A 91 11.24 -4.89 13.73
N HIS A 92 9.91 -4.85 13.59
CA HIS A 92 8.92 -5.01 14.66
C HIS A 92 8.00 -6.19 14.37
N GLY A 93 7.79 -7.10 15.32
CA GLY A 93 6.96 -8.28 15.13
C GLY A 93 7.59 -9.34 14.22
N GLN A 94 7.39 -10.61 14.58
CA GLN A 94 7.94 -11.74 13.82
C GLN A 94 7.43 -11.79 12.38
N PRO A 95 8.20 -12.34 11.41
CA PRO A 95 7.71 -12.62 10.07
C PRO A 95 6.43 -13.49 10.12
N SER A 96 5.33 -12.95 9.62
CA SER A 96 4.04 -13.63 9.55
C SER A 96 3.18 -12.97 8.49
N ARG A 97 2.19 -13.67 7.93
CA ARG A 97 1.27 -13.05 6.95
C ARG A 97 0.57 -11.80 7.51
N ILE A 98 0.28 -11.78 8.81
CA ILE A 98 -0.34 -10.64 9.49
C ILE A 98 0.60 -9.43 9.50
N ASN A 99 1.87 -9.64 9.85
CA ASN A 99 2.89 -8.59 9.94
C ASN A 99 3.50 -8.20 8.58
N SER A 100 3.25 -8.97 7.53
CA SER A 100 3.61 -8.59 6.15
C SER A 100 2.79 -7.40 5.68
N HIS A 101 3.42 -6.58 4.83
CA HIS A 101 2.73 -5.50 4.12
C HIS A 101 2.03 -6.07 2.86
N PRO A 102 1.01 -5.39 2.31
CA PRO A 102 0.38 -4.16 2.79
C PRO A 102 -0.41 -4.32 4.11
N HIS A 103 -0.42 -3.27 4.94
CA HIS A 103 -1.33 -3.18 6.09
C HIS A 103 -2.65 -2.53 5.68
N ARG A 104 -3.73 -2.87 6.39
CA ARG A 104 -5.10 -2.41 6.15
C ARG A 104 -5.68 -1.64 7.33
N SER A 105 -6.59 -0.71 7.05
CA SER A 105 -7.31 0.05 8.08
C SER A 105 -8.38 -0.76 8.81
N ASP A 106 -9.00 -1.71 8.14
CA ASP A 106 -10.17 -2.45 8.62
C ASP A 106 -10.35 -3.74 7.81
N PRO A 107 -11.27 -4.65 8.21
CA PRO A 107 -11.51 -5.89 7.48
C PRO A 107 -11.97 -5.73 6.01
N LYS A 108 -12.46 -4.54 5.62
CA LYS A 108 -12.89 -4.22 4.24
C LYS A 108 -11.79 -3.57 3.41
N ASN A 109 -10.59 -3.38 3.97
CA ASN A 109 -9.44 -2.82 3.29
C ASN A 109 -9.67 -1.38 2.76
N GLU A 110 -10.42 -0.54 3.49
CA GLU A 110 -10.77 0.81 2.99
C GLU A 110 -9.53 1.67 2.69
N PHE A 111 -8.50 1.58 3.53
CA PHE A 111 -7.17 2.14 3.30
C PHE A 111 -6.12 1.04 3.43
N THR A 112 -5.16 1.04 2.51
CA THR A 112 -4.03 0.11 2.50
C THR A 112 -2.72 0.85 2.33
N VAL A 113 -1.65 0.35 2.94
CA VAL A 113 -0.34 1.03 2.95
C VAL A 113 0.82 0.03 2.87
N VAL A 114 1.84 0.41 2.11
CA VAL A 114 3.18 -0.19 2.18
C VAL A 114 4.16 0.85 2.69
N HIS A 115 5.12 0.42 3.53
CA HIS A 115 6.00 1.32 4.27
C HIS A 115 7.44 0.78 4.35
N ASN A 116 8.41 1.66 4.16
CA ASN A 116 9.84 1.43 4.37
C ASN A 116 10.37 2.45 5.38
N GLY A 117 10.76 2.00 6.56
CA GLY A 117 11.22 2.89 7.61
C GLY A 117 10.77 2.42 8.98
N ILE A 118 10.77 3.35 9.94
CA ILE A 118 10.27 3.14 11.30
C ILE A 118 9.47 4.37 11.69
N ILE A 119 8.22 4.14 12.13
CA ILE A 119 7.41 5.16 12.80
C ILE A 119 7.74 5.11 14.29
N THR A 120 8.45 6.12 14.79
CA THR A 120 9.01 6.07 16.16
C THR A 120 7.96 6.27 17.24
N ASN A 121 6.87 6.99 16.93
CA ASN A 121 5.76 7.27 17.84
C ASN A 121 4.54 6.34 17.63
N TYR A 122 4.74 5.14 17.05
CA TYR A 122 3.64 4.24 16.71
C TYR A 122 2.85 3.74 17.94
N ARG A 123 3.48 3.67 19.12
CA ARG A 123 2.83 3.21 20.36
C ARG A 123 1.83 4.23 20.85
N GLU A 124 2.19 5.50 20.83
CA GLU A 124 1.33 6.62 21.18
C GLU A 124 0.13 6.68 20.22
N LEU A 125 0.40 6.59 18.91
CA LEU A 125 -0.65 6.54 17.88
C LEU A 125 -1.60 5.36 18.10
N ARG A 126 -1.06 4.17 18.35
CA ARG A 126 -1.86 2.96 18.62
C ARG A 126 -2.75 3.14 19.83
N LEU A 127 -2.21 3.62 20.96
CA LEU A 127 -3.00 3.87 22.17
C LEU A 127 -4.14 4.87 21.94
N VAL A 128 -3.90 5.94 21.17
CA VAL A 128 -4.94 6.91 20.83
C VAL A 128 -6.02 6.28 19.95
N LEU A 129 -5.62 5.54 18.91
CA LEU A 129 -6.54 4.93 17.94
C LEU A 129 -7.37 3.80 18.57
N GLU A 130 -6.78 2.98 19.45
CA GLU A 130 -7.49 1.95 20.23
C GLU A 130 -8.56 2.60 21.13
N LYS A 131 -8.24 3.72 21.81
CA LYS A 131 -9.23 4.50 22.58
C LYS A 131 -10.35 5.10 21.73
N LYS A 132 -10.11 5.28 20.43
CA LYS A 132 -11.12 5.72 19.45
C LYS A 132 -11.90 4.55 18.83
N GLY A 133 -11.63 3.31 19.23
CA GLY A 133 -12.36 2.11 18.80
C GLY A 133 -11.76 1.38 17.60
N TYR A 134 -10.54 1.73 17.17
CA TYR A 134 -9.85 1.03 16.09
C TYR A 134 -9.10 -0.19 16.63
N ALA A 135 -9.52 -1.38 16.23
CA ALA A 135 -8.83 -2.62 16.59
C ALA A 135 -7.57 -2.82 15.72
N PHE A 136 -6.46 -3.20 16.35
CA PHE A 136 -5.21 -3.55 15.68
C PHE A 136 -5.06 -5.08 15.58
N GLU A 137 -4.57 -5.56 14.44
CA GLU A 137 -4.37 -7.00 14.20
C GLU A 137 -2.90 -7.43 14.18
N SER A 138 -1.97 -6.49 14.03
CA SER A 138 -0.53 -6.74 13.90
C SER A 138 0.26 -6.11 15.05
N GLU A 139 1.55 -6.45 15.12
CA GLU A 139 2.51 -5.89 16.07
C GLU A 139 3.40 -4.80 15.43
N THR A 140 3.09 -4.43 14.18
CA THR A 140 3.92 -3.53 13.39
C THR A 140 3.60 -2.07 13.65
N ASP A 141 4.60 -1.21 13.48
CA ASP A 141 4.45 0.23 13.46
C ASP A 141 3.62 0.72 12.25
N THR A 142 3.75 0.02 11.11
CA THR A 142 3.04 0.36 9.87
C THR A 142 1.52 0.34 9.98
N GLU A 143 0.93 -0.56 10.77
CA GLU A 143 -0.54 -0.62 10.89
C GLU A 143 -1.13 0.67 11.44
N ALA A 144 -0.41 1.39 12.32
CA ALA A 144 -0.85 2.68 12.85
C ALA A 144 -1.09 3.70 11.73
N ILE A 145 -0.33 3.65 10.64
CA ILE A 145 -0.50 4.53 9.48
C ILE A 145 -1.86 4.28 8.80
N ALA A 146 -2.20 3.00 8.55
CA ALA A 146 -3.47 2.65 7.90
C ALA A 146 -4.67 3.01 8.79
N LYS A 147 -4.57 2.74 10.09
CA LYS A 147 -5.61 3.09 11.08
C LYS A 147 -5.77 4.60 11.21
N LEU A 148 -4.67 5.36 11.22
CA LEU A 148 -4.70 6.82 11.27
C LEU A 148 -5.34 7.43 10.01
N ALA A 149 -5.02 6.91 8.82
CA ALA A 149 -5.64 7.34 7.57
C ALA A 149 -7.17 7.22 7.62
N LYS A 150 -7.65 6.07 8.12
CA LYS A 150 -9.09 5.86 8.32
C LYS A 150 -9.67 6.76 9.42
N TYR A 151 -8.98 6.96 10.54
CA TYR A 151 -9.44 7.88 11.57
C TYR A 151 -9.63 9.30 11.04
N ILE A 152 -8.69 9.81 10.25
CA ILE A 152 -8.80 11.13 9.61
C ILE A 152 -9.98 11.16 8.63
N TRP A 153 -10.17 10.09 7.86
CA TRP A 153 -11.32 9.95 6.96
C TRP A 153 -12.66 10.00 7.71
N ASP A 154 -12.81 9.16 8.73
CA ASP A 154 -14.04 9.02 9.52
C ASP A 154 -14.32 10.28 10.39
N SER A 155 -13.29 11.06 10.73
CA SER A 155 -13.40 12.28 11.56
C SER A 155 -13.78 13.54 10.79
N GLN A 156 -13.95 13.46 9.46
CA GLN A 156 -14.35 14.61 8.66
C GLN A 156 -15.70 15.16 9.12
N LYS A 157 -15.76 16.48 9.32
CA LYS A 157 -16.99 17.20 9.69
C LYS A 157 -17.41 18.12 8.54
N GLY A 158 -18.69 18.06 8.17
CA GLY A 158 -19.28 18.88 7.11
C GLY A 158 -19.13 18.28 5.70
N ASN A 159 -19.58 19.03 4.69
CA ASN A 159 -19.72 18.54 3.31
C ASN A 159 -18.46 18.72 2.43
N LYS A 160 -17.33 19.15 3.00
CA LYS A 160 -16.10 19.35 2.20
C LYS A 160 -15.42 18.01 1.97
N GLN A 161 -15.42 17.56 0.72
CA GLN A 161 -14.70 16.36 0.31
C GLN A 161 -13.18 16.60 0.43
N LEU A 162 -12.52 15.82 1.30
CA LEU A 162 -11.08 15.84 1.44
C LEU A 162 -10.43 15.16 0.24
N THR A 163 -9.42 15.79 -0.38
CA THR A 163 -8.62 15.12 -1.41
C THR A 163 -7.75 14.04 -0.78
N PHE A 164 -7.35 13.02 -1.55
CA PHE A 164 -6.51 11.95 -1.00
C PHE A 164 -5.16 12.52 -0.50
N THR A 165 -4.60 13.47 -1.24
CA THR A 165 -3.35 14.15 -0.87
C THR A 165 -3.50 14.91 0.46
N ASP A 166 -4.61 15.61 0.69
CA ASP A 166 -4.83 16.34 1.96
C ASP A 166 -5.01 15.39 3.15
N LEU A 167 -5.67 14.24 2.94
CA LEU A 167 -5.76 13.19 3.94
C LEU A 167 -4.36 12.67 4.31
N VAL A 168 -3.53 12.34 3.32
CA VAL A 168 -2.18 11.82 3.59
C VAL A 168 -1.27 12.89 4.18
N LYS A 169 -1.44 14.17 3.83
CA LYS A 169 -0.77 15.27 4.56
C LYS A 169 -1.16 15.29 6.04
N GLY A 170 -2.44 15.05 6.35
CA GLY A 170 -2.92 14.89 7.72
C GLY A 170 -2.21 13.74 8.44
N VAL A 171 -2.12 12.57 7.80
CA VAL A 171 -1.38 11.40 8.34
C VAL A 171 0.07 11.77 8.62
N VAL A 172 0.78 12.32 7.64
CA VAL A 172 2.22 12.64 7.71
C VAL A 172 2.58 13.67 8.79
N LYS A 173 1.64 14.52 9.20
CA LYS A 173 1.84 15.48 10.30
C LYS A 173 1.95 14.80 11.66
N GLU A 174 1.25 13.69 11.85
CA GLU A 174 1.22 12.94 13.12
C GLU A 174 2.33 11.88 13.21
N LEU A 175 3.01 11.58 12.09
CA LEU A 175 4.07 10.56 12.07
C LEU A 175 5.43 11.16 12.43
N GLU A 176 6.13 10.47 13.33
CA GLU A 176 7.54 10.71 13.64
C GLU A 176 8.44 9.60 13.08
N GLY A 177 9.72 9.92 12.87
CA GLY A 177 10.71 8.99 12.35
C GLY A 177 10.99 9.18 10.86
N ALA A 178 11.47 8.10 10.23
CA ALA A 178 11.86 8.09 8.83
C ALA A 178 11.05 7.02 8.09
N PHE A 179 10.45 7.39 6.97
CA PHE A 179 9.54 6.54 6.21
C PHE A 179 9.56 6.88 4.71
N ALA A 180 9.27 5.88 3.88
CA ALA A 180 8.73 6.03 2.54
C ALA A 180 7.49 5.16 2.48
N MET A 181 6.38 5.67 1.95
CA MET A 181 5.14 4.92 1.91
C MET A 181 4.29 5.26 0.69
N ILE A 182 3.43 4.30 0.33
CA ILE A 182 2.38 4.46 -0.67
C ILE A 182 1.06 4.06 -0.01
N LEU A 183 0.07 4.95 -0.08
CA LEU A 183 -1.30 4.67 0.34
C LEU A 183 -2.22 4.51 -0.87
N LYS A 184 -3.17 3.57 -0.75
CA LYS A 184 -4.30 3.35 -1.66
C LYS A 184 -5.58 3.26 -0.86
N SER A 185 -6.71 3.68 -1.45
CA SER A 185 -8.01 3.59 -0.81
C SER A 185 -9.13 3.32 -1.80
N VAL A 186 -10.18 2.64 -1.34
CA VAL A 186 -11.44 2.47 -2.08
C VAL A 186 -12.25 3.75 -2.21
N HIS A 187 -11.98 4.75 -1.36
CA HIS A 187 -12.61 6.08 -1.42
C HIS A 187 -12.00 6.99 -2.49
N PHE A 188 -10.81 6.63 -2.97
CA PHE A 188 -10.04 7.34 -4.00
C PHE A 188 -9.61 6.35 -5.10
N PRO A 189 -10.55 5.80 -5.87
CA PRO A 189 -10.26 4.79 -6.89
C PRO A 189 -9.32 5.35 -7.95
N ASN A 190 -8.39 4.52 -8.44
CA ASN A 190 -7.35 4.90 -9.41
C ASN A 190 -6.35 5.96 -8.93
N GLU A 191 -6.29 6.21 -7.62
CA GLU A 191 -5.30 7.08 -7.01
C GLU A 191 -4.38 6.32 -6.05
N VAL A 192 -3.13 6.76 -6.00
CA VAL A 192 -2.22 6.48 -4.89
C VAL A 192 -1.59 7.78 -4.43
N VAL A 193 -1.23 7.84 -3.16
CA VAL A 193 -0.38 8.92 -2.65
C VAL A 193 0.91 8.32 -2.13
N ALA A 194 2.02 8.77 -2.72
CA ALA A 194 3.38 8.39 -2.36
C ALA A 194 4.06 9.54 -1.60
N THR A 195 4.72 9.25 -0.48
CA THR A 195 5.42 10.26 0.32
C THR A 195 6.64 9.69 1.02
N ARG A 196 7.61 10.55 1.34
CA ARG A 196 8.85 10.17 2.02
C ARG A 196 9.34 11.23 3.00
N ARG A 197 10.00 10.76 4.06
CA ARG A 197 10.82 11.52 5.00
C ARG A 197 12.00 10.63 5.40
N GLY A 198 13.23 10.97 5.01
CA GLY A 198 14.42 10.19 5.38
C GLY A 198 14.61 8.81 4.71
N SER A 199 13.67 8.32 3.90
CA SER A 199 13.79 7.04 3.16
C SER A 199 13.63 7.26 1.64
N PRO A 200 14.41 6.62 0.75
CA PRO A 200 14.32 6.81 -0.69
C PRO A 200 12.97 6.40 -1.30
N LEU A 201 12.47 7.20 -2.23
CA LEU A 201 11.29 6.92 -3.05
C LEU A 201 11.42 7.70 -4.38
N LEU A 202 11.08 7.07 -5.50
CA LEU A 202 11.12 7.66 -6.83
C LEU A 202 9.90 7.20 -7.64
N ILE A 203 9.58 7.93 -8.70
CA ILE A 203 8.47 7.61 -9.62
C ILE A 203 9.04 7.50 -11.03
N GLY A 204 8.82 6.35 -11.67
CA GLY A 204 9.10 6.15 -13.09
C GLY A 204 7.84 6.40 -13.91
N VAL A 205 7.94 7.14 -15.01
CA VAL A 205 6.81 7.43 -15.91
C VAL A 205 7.13 6.93 -17.31
N LYS A 206 6.20 6.18 -17.90
CA LYS A 206 6.28 5.72 -19.29
C LYS A 206 4.99 6.08 -20.01
N THR A 207 5.09 6.77 -21.13
CA THR A 207 3.94 7.13 -21.98
C THR A 207 4.38 7.22 -23.44
N PRO A 208 3.52 6.85 -24.41
CA PRO A 208 3.79 7.10 -25.82
C PRO A 208 3.60 8.59 -26.20
N LYS A 209 2.92 9.37 -25.36
CA LYS A 209 2.67 10.80 -25.59
C LYS A 209 3.81 11.63 -25.01
N LYS A 210 4.08 12.81 -25.60
CA LYS A 210 4.98 13.79 -24.99
C LYS A 210 4.43 14.20 -23.62
N LEU A 211 5.25 14.12 -22.59
CA LEU A 211 4.89 14.59 -21.25
C LEU A 211 4.86 16.12 -21.25
N LYS A 212 3.77 16.69 -20.73
CA LYS A 212 3.80 18.05 -20.21
C LYS A 212 4.47 17.97 -18.84
N VAL A 213 5.76 18.24 -18.81
CA VAL A 213 6.49 18.41 -17.55
C VAL A 213 6.37 19.88 -17.18
N ASP A 214 5.47 20.18 -16.27
CA ASP A 214 5.52 21.45 -15.54
C ASP A 214 6.70 21.30 -14.58
N PHE A 215 7.86 21.85 -14.95
CA PHE A 215 8.95 21.99 -14.02
C PHE A 215 8.46 22.96 -12.94
N VAL A 216 8.38 22.46 -11.70
CA VAL A 216 8.25 23.33 -10.54
C VAL A 216 9.64 23.94 -10.37
N ASP A 217 9.78 25.21 -10.77
CA ASP A 217 10.95 26.04 -10.46
C ASP A 217 11.13 26.17 -8.93
#